data_AF-A0ABD5DW60-F1
#
_entry.id   AF-A0ABD5DW60-F1
#
_cell.length_a   1.000
_cell.length_b   1.000
_cell.length_c   1.000
_cell.angle_alpha   90.00
_cell.angle_beta   90.00
_cell.angle_gamma   90.00
#
_symmetry.space_group_name_H-M   'P 1'
#
loop_
_entity.id
_entity.type
_entity.pdbx_description
1 polymer ?
#
loop_
_entity_poly.entity_id
_entity_poly.type
_entity_poly.pdbx_seq_one_letter_code
_entity_poly.pdbx_strand_id
1 'polypeptide(L)'
;PLVKPDSQAIALAAGASDVIGNAQIVDTLDEALAGCSLVVGTSARSRTLPWPMLDPRECGLKSVAEGQHAPVALVFGRERVG
;
A
#
# COMPACT_ATOMS: atom_id res chain seq x y z
N PRO A 1 0.18 -1.84 -12.50
CA PRO A 1 -0.43 -3.17 -12.22
C PRO A 1 -0.43 -4.02 -13.50
N LEU A 2 -0.35 -5.34 -13.41
CA LEU A 2 -0.34 -6.22 -14.61
C LEU A 2 -1.69 -6.23 -15.34
N VAL A 3 -2.77 -5.98 -14.62
CA VAL A 3 -4.13 -5.84 -15.15
C VAL A 3 -4.69 -4.52 -14.61
N LYS A 4 -5.31 -3.71 -15.48
CA LYS A 4 -6.01 -2.49 -15.03
C LYS A 4 -7.32 -2.90 -14.34
N PRO A 5 -7.82 -2.13 -13.37
CA PRO A 5 -9.12 -2.42 -12.76
C PRO A 5 -10.20 -2.55 -13.85
N ASP A 6 -10.88 -3.70 -13.87
CA ASP A 6 -11.89 -4.06 -14.86
C ASP A 6 -13.26 -4.26 -14.19
N SER A 7 -14.25 -4.71 -14.96
CA SER A 7 -15.60 -4.96 -14.46
C SER A 7 -15.64 -5.99 -13.33
N GLN A 8 -14.70 -6.95 -13.31
CA GLN A 8 -14.58 -7.93 -12.24
C GLN A 8 -14.08 -7.28 -10.94
N ALA A 9 -13.06 -6.42 -11.03
CA ALA A 9 -12.57 -5.66 -9.87
C ALA A 9 -13.69 -4.79 -9.25
N ILE A 10 -14.49 -4.12 -10.09
CA ILE A 10 -15.64 -3.33 -9.64
C ILE A 10 -16.72 -4.20 -9.00
N ALA A 11 -17.06 -5.34 -9.60
CA ALA A 11 -18.05 -6.26 -9.05
C ALA A 11 -17.64 -6.83 -7.69
N LEU A 12 -16.35 -7.06 -7.48
CA LEU A 12 -15.79 -7.55 -6.21
C LEU A 12 -15.65 -6.46 -5.14
N ALA A 13 -15.75 -5.18 -5.51
CA ALA A 13 -15.55 -4.05 -4.60
C ALA A 13 -16.66 -3.90 -3.54
N ALA A 14 -17.76 -4.66 -3.65
CA ALA A 14 -18.86 -4.69 -2.68
C ALA A 14 -19.35 -3.28 -2.27
N GLY A 15 -19.49 -2.37 -3.24
CA GLY A 15 -19.91 -0.98 -3.02
C GLY A 15 -18.78 0.05 -2.95
N ALA A 16 -17.51 -0.38 -2.87
CA ALA A 16 -16.33 0.49 -2.87
C ALA A 16 -15.82 0.86 -4.28
N SER A 17 -16.73 1.01 -5.24
CA SER A 17 -16.39 1.32 -6.64
C SER A 17 -15.71 2.69 -6.78
N ASP A 18 -16.00 3.61 -5.86
CA ASP A 18 -15.38 4.94 -5.77
C ASP A 18 -13.88 4.86 -5.45
N VAL A 19 -13.46 3.93 -4.59
CA VAL A 19 -12.04 3.69 -4.29
C VAL A 19 -11.30 3.24 -5.54
N ILE A 20 -11.89 2.33 -6.31
CA ILE A 20 -11.31 1.85 -7.58
C ILE A 20 -11.29 2.97 -8.62
N GLY A 21 -12.38 3.73 -8.74
CA GLY A 21 -12.49 4.82 -9.73
C GLY A 21 -11.52 5.98 -9.49
N ASN A 22 -11.18 6.25 -8.23
CA ASN A 22 -10.22 7.30 -7.85
C ASN A 22 -8.78 6.76 -7.65
N ALA A 23 -8.53 5.47 -7.92
CA ALA A 23 -7.22 4.88 -7.75
C ALA A 23 -6.21 5.48 -8.73
N GLN A 24 -5.08 5.95 -8.23
CA GLN A 24 -3.98 6.44 -9.07
C GLN A 24 -3.17 5.26 -9.61
N ILE A 25 -3.06 5.17 -10.93
CA ILE A 25 -2.26 4.15 -11.61
C ILE A 25 -0.97 4.81 -12.07
N VAL A 26 0.14 4.38 -11.47
CA VAL A 26 1.50 4.86 -11.77
C VAL A 26 2.36 3.71 -12.28
N ASP A 27 3.47 4.05 -12.96
CA ASP A 27 4.34 3.06 -13.61
C ASP A 27 5.43 2.54 -12.67
N THR A 28 5.85 3.37 -11.70
CA THR A 28 6.94 3.03 -10.77
C THR A 28 6.52 3.12 -9.31
N LEU A 29 7.24 2.41 -8.44
CA LEU A 29 7.03 2.50 -7.00
C LEU A 29 7.42 3.90 -6.48
N ASP A 30 8.47 4.50 -7.01
CA ASP A 30 8.94 5.82 -6.58
C ASP A 30 7.89 6.90 -6.83
N GLU A 31 7.15 6.83 -7.94
CA GLU A 31 5.99 7.70 -8.20
C GLU A 31 4.87 7.50 -7.16
N ALA A 32 4.57 6.25 -6.77
CA ALA A 32 3.56 5.95 -5.77
C ALA A 32 3.95 6.45 -4.36
N LEU A 33 5.25 6.56 -4.08
CA LEU A 33 5.79 6.96 -2.78
C LEU A 33 6.15 8.44 -2.70
N ALA A 34 6.01 9.18 -3.80
CA ALA A 34 6.40 10.58 -3.87
C ALA A 34 5.66 11.42 -2.81
N GLY A 35 6.43 12.15 -1.99
CA GLY A 35 5.91 13.02 -0.94
C GLY A 35 5.45 12.30 0.34
N CYS A 36 5.60 10.97 0.44
CA CYS A 36 5.30 10.25 1.66
C CYS A 36 6.42 10.44 2.70
N SER A 37 6.06 10.78 3.95
CA SER A 37 7.03 10.89 5.06
C SER A 37 7.36 9.53 5.68
N LEU A 38 6.43 8.58 5.58
CA LEU A 38 6.57 7.22 6.08
C LEU A 38 6.15 6.22 5.01
N VAL A 39 6.98 5.20 4.81
CA VAL A 39 6.70 4.06 3.93
C VAL A 39 6.89 2.77 4.73
N VAL A 40 5.88 1.90 4.73
CA VAL A 40 5.94 0.58 5.38
C VAL A 40 5.66 -0.49 4.34
N GLY A 41 6.62 -1.40 4.17
CA GLY A 41 6.45 -2.58 3.32
C GLY A 41 5.87 -3.77 4.09
N THR A 42 4.88 -4.44 3.52
CA THR A 42 4.35 -5.69 4.05
C THR A 42 5.04 -6.89 3.41
N SER A 43 5.40 -7.90 4.21
CA SER A 43 6.02 -9.13 3.71
C SER A 43 5.65 -10.31 4.62
N ALA A 44 5.43 -11.47 4.01
CA ALA A 44 5.23 -12.72 4.73
C ALA A 44 6.54 -13.29 5.33
N ARG A 45 7.71 -12.79 4.90
CA ARG A 45 9.02 -13.25 5.36
C ARG A 45 9.95 -12.06 5.57
N SER A 46 10.57 -11.95 6.73
CA SER A 46 11.75 -11.08 6.86
C SER A 46 12.88 -11.74 6.08
N ARG A 47 13.32 -11.11 4.99
CA ARG A 47 14.49 -11.59 4.26
C ARG A 47 15.45 -10.45 3.98
N THR A 48 16.73 -10.79 4.18
CA THR A 48 17.96 -10.17 3.68
C THR A 48 18.34 -8.80 4.24
N LEU A 49 17.40 -7.93 4.61
CA LEU A 49 17.70 -6.55 5.01
C LEU A 49 17.37 -6.30 6.49
N PRO A 50 18.26 -5.64 7.26
CA PRO A 50 18.06 -5.35 8.69
C PRO A 50 17.14 -4.14 8.89
N TRP A 51 15.89 -4.22 8.43
CA TRP A 51 14.89 -3.19 8.66
C TRP A 51 14.22 -3.34 10.02
N PRO A 52 13.79 -2.23 10.65
CA PRO A 52 12.97 -2.30 11.85
C PRO A 52 11.64 -2.98 11.52
N MET A 53 11.32 -4.02 12.29
CA MET A 53 10.06 -4.75 12.15
C MET A 53 9.00 -4.06 13.01
N LEU A 54 7.80 -3.93 12.47
CA LEU A 54 6.62 -3.46 13.18
C LEU A 54 5.57 -4.57 13.13
N ASP A 55 4.92 -4.83 14.25
CA ASP A 55 3.67 -5.59 14.20
C ASP A 55 2.53 -4.72 13.59
N PRO A 56 1.41 -5.33 13.17
CA PRO A 56 0.32 -4.56 12.56
C PRO A 56 -0.28 -3.46 13.45
N ARG A 57 -0.28 -3.64 14.77
CA ARG A 57 -0.81 -2.66 15.73
C ARG A 57 0.15 -1.48 15.86
N GLU A 58 1.44 -1.73 15.99
CA GLU A 58 2.49 -0.71 16.01
C GLU A 58 2.51 0.07 14.70
N CYS A 59 2.41 -0.62 13.57
CA CYS A 59 2.30 -0.01 12.24
C CYS A 59 1.10 0.93 12.17
N GLY A 60 -0.07 0.50 12.67
CA GLY A 60 -1.28 1.32 12.69
C GLY A 60 -1.09 2.60 13.52
N LEU A 61 -0.58 2.48 14.75
CA LEU A 61 -0.32 3.63 15.62
C LEU A 61 0.64 4.63 14.98
N LYS A 62 1.74 4.14 14.42
CA LYS A 62 2.75 4.98 13.77
C LYS A 62 2.21 5.66 12.52
N SER A 63 1.46 4.94 11.69
CA SER A 63 0.88 5.47 10.45
C SER A 63 -0.15 6.55 10.73
N VAL A 64 -0.99 6.39 11.77
CA VAL A 64 -1.98 7.40 12.14
C VAL A 64 -1.31 8.68 12.66
N ALA A 65 -0.24 8.55 13.46
CA ALA A 65 0.50 9.69 14.00
C ALA A 65 1.23 10.49 12.89
N GLU A 66 1.93 9.81 11.99
CA GLU A 66 2.61 10.45 10.85
C GLU A 66 1.60 11.04 9.85
N GLY A 67 0.49 10.33 9.61
CA GLY A 67 -0.58 10.73 8.71
C GLY A 67 -1.29 12.03 9.08
N GLN A 68 -1.10 12.55 10.30
CA GLN A 68 -1.59 13.88 10.68
C GLN A 68 -0.77 15.01 10.06
N HIS A 69 0.47 14.73 9.64
CA HIS A 69 1.43 15.75 9.20
C HIS A 69 1.78 15.63 7.72
N ALA A 70 1.89 14.40 7.20
CA ALA A 70 2.28 14.14 5.83
C ALA A 70 1.72 12.80 5.33
N PRO A 71 1.66 12.58 4.01
CA PRO A 71 1.21 11.31 3.42
C PRO A 71 2.01 10.10 3.92
N VAL A 72 1.33 8.97 4.09
CA VAL A 72 1.91 7.69 4.52
C VAL A 72 1.54 6.61 3.51
N ALA A 73 2.51 5.77 3.12
CA ALA A 73 2.29 4.67 2.20
C ALA A 73 2.47 3.30 2.89
N LEU A 74 1.44 2.45 2.78
CA LEU A 74 1.48 1.05 3.17
C LEU A 74 1.55 0.19 1.89
N VAL A 75 2.67 -0.47 1.67
CA VAL A 75 2.96 -1.16 0.42
C VAL A 75 2.65 -2.65 0.53
N PHE A 76 1.83 -3.15 -0.39
CA PHE A 76 1.47 -4.56 -0.50
C PHE A 76 2.12 -5.17 -1.74
N GLY A 77 2.80 -6.31 -1.54
CA GLY A 77 3.43 -7.07 -2.61
C GLY A 77 2.42 -7.80 -3.50
N ARG A 78 2.93 -8.50 -4.53
CA ARG A 78 2.11 -9.35 -5.38
C ARG A 78 1.66 -10.59 -4.63
N GLU A 79 0.41 -11.02 -4.83
CA GLU A 79 -0.24 -12.13 -4.10
C GLU A 79 0.62 -13.41 -3.99
N ARG A 80 1.35 -13.79 -5.05
CA ARG A 80 2.11 -15.06 -5.10
C ARG A 80 3.61 -14.94 -4.85
N VAL A 81 4.19 -13.73 -4.98
CA VAL A 81 5.65 -13.55 -5.01
C VAL A 81 6.15 -12.38 -4.17
N GLY A 82 5.24 -11.71 -3.44
CA GLY A 82 5.56 -10.68 -2.45
C GLY A 82 6.18 -11.25 -1.19
#